data_AF-A0A177ASU0-F1
#
_entry.id   AF-A0A177ASU0-F1
#
_cell.length_a   1.000
_cell.length_b   1.000
_cell.length_c   1.000
_cell.angle_alpha   90.00
_cell.angle_beta   90.00
_cell.angle_gamma   90.00
#
_symmetry.space_group_name_H-M   'P 1'
#
loop_
_entity.id
_entity.type
_entity.pdbx_description
1 polymer ?
#
loop_
_entity_poly.entity_id
_entity_poly.type
_entity_poly.pdbx_seq_one_letter_code
_entity_poly.pdbx_strand_id
1 'polypeptide(L)'
;MEFWKQLCAEHGISPDGTLKEYDADVNDRKDVFFYRDDDDHYVPRAVLIDLEPRVINGILTSSHGKLYNSENIYVSKEGGGAGNNWAHGYTEGGKLHDELFDILDREAEGSDSFEGFLMYHSVAGGTGSGLGSYIYPKKIMVSCSVFPNHEEVSDVVIQPYNTILATKRLVENADCVIVLDNTALHRISAQRLRVSHPSMDDINNLVSTVMSITTSTLRYPSYMNNDLIGIIAPLIPTPNLHFLMTGYTPLTTESSQRNVIRKTTVLDVMRRLLQPKNMMVAHSDRHANRHVKNCYISILNIIQGEVEAAQVHKSLQRVRERKLINFIPWGPASIQIALSRRSPFIKHQHRVSGLLLANNTSITSIFSELLVQYQMLRKREAFTNVFRKFSIFEESLSEFDESAMAVQGMINEYRSATKPDYIQWCFNKDSKLQNVQTENENEITEFQEKIKKYRKSNSHNADETGLFFKQIPTTSLTTKVRKGLKNFKDRISVLLTVIMSGTDKLKPLIIGKSKLPRCFRNFQYEKHIDYFFNAKSWMTSQIFNSFLMKWEKDLKKQKR
;
A
#
# COMPACT_ATOMS: atom_id res chain seq x y z
N MET A 1 -3.81 19.97 -6.97
CA MET A 1 -4.52 20.96 -7.82
C MET A 1 -4.06 20.91 -9.28
N GLU A 2 -2.76 20.95 -9.58
CA GLU A 2 -2.28 21.03 -10.98
C GLU A 2 -2.77 19.91 -11.91
N PHE A 3 -2.94 18.68 -11.41
CA PHE A 3 -3.53 17.57 -12.17
C PHE A 3 -4.95 17.89 -12.67
N TRP A 4 -5.83 18.39 -11.78
CA TRP A 4 -7.21 18.74 -12.15
C TRP A 4 -7.27 19.95 -13.07
N LYS A 5 -6.41 20.96 -12.88
CA LYS A 5 -6.28 22.09 -13.83
C LYS A 5 -5.93 21.61 -15.23
N GLN A 6 -4.99 20.68 -15.34
CA GLN A 6 -4.58 20.08 -16.60
C GLN A 6 -5.73 19.30 -17.24
N LEU A 7 -6.48 18.51 -16.46
CA LEU A 7 -7.66 17.79 -16.95
C LEU A 7 -8.75 18.74 -17.43
N CYS A 8 -9.07 19.80 -16.68
CA CYS A 8 -10.04 20.81 -17.11
C CYS A 8 -9.63 21.43 -18.44
N ALA A 9 -8.36 21.82 -18.58
CA ALA A 9 -7.84 22.35 -19.85
C ALA A 9 -7.92 21.32 -20.99
N GLU A 10 -7.67 20.04 -20.71
CA GLU A 10 -7.73 18.97 -21.72
C GLU A 10 -9.14 18.57 -22.12
N HIS A 11 -10.14 18.81 -21.27
CA HIS A 11 -11.54 18.47 -21.53
C HIS A 11 -12.40 19.69 -21.89
N GLY A 12 -11.80 20.88 -21.99
CA GLY A 12 -12.52 22.11 -22.31
C GLY A 12 -13.41 22.61 -21.18
N ILE A 13 -13.13 22.21 -19.95
CA ILE A 13 -13.89 22.60 -18.75
C ILE A 13 -13.27 23.89 -18.18
N SER A 14 -14.12 24.85 -17.86
CA SER A 14 -13.74 26.10 -17.20
C SER A 14 -13.40 25.86 -15.72
N PRO A 15 -12.68 26.79 -15.06
CA PRO A 15 -12.31 26.66 -13.64
C PRO A 15 -13.49 26.54 -12.67
N ASP A 16 -14.69 26.92 -13.09
CA ASP A 16 -15.95 26.83 -12.35
C ASP A 16 -16.74 25.55 -12.63
N GLY A 17 -16.24 24.66 -13.50
CA GLY A 17 -16.92 23.41 -13.87
C GLY A 17 -17.82 23.52 -15.10
N THR A 18 -18.01 24.71 -15.68
CA THR A 18 -18.82 24.88 -16.90
C THR A 18 -18.09 24.35 -18.14
N LEU A 19 -18.81 23.71 -19.06
CA LEU A 19 -18.23 23.30 -20.34
C LEU A 19 -18.12 24.52 -21.26
N LYS A 20 -16.94 24.73 -21.85
CA LYS A 20 -16.78 25.79 -22.85
C LYS A 20 -17.45 25.38 -24.15
N GLU A 21 -18.18 26.31 -24.75
CA GLU A 21 -18.73 26.14 -26.10
C GLU A 21 -17.58 26.04 -27.12
N TYR A 22 -17.38 24.84 -27.66
CA TYR A 22 -16.44 24.57 -28.74
C TYR A 22 -17.20 23.92 -29.89
N ASP A 23 -16.86 24.30 -31.13
CA ASP A 23 -17.46 23.75 -32.37
C ASP A 23 -17.12 22.28 -32.65
N ALA A 24 -16.34 21.62 -31.77
CA ALA A 24 -15.80 20.29 -32.01
C ALA A 24 -16.54 19.23 -31.17
N ASP A 25 -17.14 18.24 -31.85
CA ASP A 25 -17.63 17.01 -31.24
C ASP A 25 -16.42 16.15 -30.83
N VAL A 26 -15.97 16.33 -29.59
CA VAL A 26 -14.80 15.63 -29.06
C VAL A 26 -15.25 14.31 -28.42
N ASN A 27 -14.75 13.20 -28.95
CA ASN A 27 -14.97 11.88 -28.38
C ASN A 27 -14.02 11.66 -27.18
N ASP A 28 -14.28 12.34 -26.07
CA ASP A 28 -13.58 12.21 -24.80
C ASP A 28 -14.53 11.78 -23.66
N ARG A 29 -14.05 10.87 -22.83
CA ARG A 29 -14.77 10.32 -21.67
C ARG A 29 -14.51 11.16 -20.42
N LYS A 30 -15.36 12.15 -20.20
CA LYS A 30 -15.31 13.03 -19.02
C LYS A 30 -15.79 12.31 -17.74
N ASP A 31 -16.73 11.37 -17.90
CA ASP A 31 -17.40 10.56 -16.88
C ASP A 31 -16.45 9.77 -15.96
N VAL A 32 -15.23 9.45 -16.45
CA VAL A 32 -14.24 8.68 -15.70
C VAL A 32 -13.71 9.45 -14.49
N PHE A 33 -13.44 10.75 -14.64
CA PHE A 33 -12.83 11.58 -13.60
C PHE A 33 -13.77 12.67 -13.08
N PHE A 34 -14.82 12.99 -13.82
CA PHE A 34 -15.81 13.98 -13.43
C PHE A 34 -17.20 13.32 -13.35
N TYR A 35 -17.99 13.73 -12.38
CA TYR A 35 -19.43 13.55 -12.44
C TYR A 35 -20.08 14.86 -12.87
N ARG A 36 -21.30 14.77 -13.35
CA ARG A 36 -22.08 15.92 -13.81
C ARG A 36 -23.18 16.18 -12.79
N ASP A 37 -23.25 17.40 -12.28
CA ASP A 37 -24.28 17.80 -11.34
C ASP A 37 -25.59 18.18 -12.07
N ASP A 38 -26.61 18.56 -11.28
CA ASP A 38 -27.94 18.93 -11.80
C ASP A 38 -27.92 20.23 -12.63
N ASP A 39 -26.91 21.08 -12.42
CA ASP A 39 -26.72 22.37 -13.11
C ASP A 39 -25.81 22.23 -14.37
N ASP A 40 -25.52 21.00 -14.80
CA ASP A 40 -24.64 20.65 -15.93
C ASP A 40 -23.16 21.07 -15.72
N HIS A 41 -22.75 21.27 -14.47
CA HIS A 41 -21.34 21.46 -14.12
C HIS A 41 -20.61 20.13 -13.94
N TYR A 42 -19.35 20.11 -14.38
CA TYR A 42 -18.45 18.99 -14.19
C TYR A 42 -17.69 19.14 -12.87
N VAL A 43 -17.91 18.21 -11.96
CA VAL A 43 -17.27 18.17 -10.64
C VAL A 43 -16.27 17.00 -10.58
N PRO A 44 -15.02 17.21 -10.15
CA PRO A 44 -14.04 16.14 -9.99
C PRO A 44 -14.48 15.09 -8.96
N ARG A 45 -14.33 13.81 -9.31
CA ARG A 45 -14.34 12.69 -8.35
C ARG A 45 -13.04 12.69 -7.56
N ALA A 46 -12.89 13.66 -6.67
CA ALA A 46 -11.66 13.94 -5.93
C ALA A 46 -11.96 14.11 -4.44
N VAL A 47 -11.25 13.36 -3.61
CA VAL A 47 -11.27 13.50 -2.16
C VAL A 47 -9.96 14.16 -1.71
N LEU A 48 -10.06 15.32 -1.06
CA LEU A 48 -8.91 16.10 -0.58
C LEU A 48 -8.84 15.98 0.94
N ILE A 49 -7.74 15.43 1.45
CA ILE A 49 -7.57 15.18 2.88
C ILE A 49 -6.25 15.79 3.32
N ASP A 50 -6.31 16.71 4.28
CA ASP A 50 -5.13 17.22 4.96
C ASP A 50 -5.39 17.46 6.45
N LEU A 51 -4.37 17.22 7.27
CA LEU A 51 -4.40 17.55 8.70
C LEU A 51 -3.99 19.02 8.94
N GLU A 52 -3.49 19.70 7.90
CA GLU A 52 -3.15 21.11 7.93
C GLU A 52 -4.04 21.93 6.97
N PRO A 53 -4.60 23.07 7.41
CA PRO A 53 -5.52 23.85 6.59
C PRO A 53 -4.84 24.62 5.45
N ARG A 54 -3.52 24.82 5.50
CA ARG A 54 -2.80 25.75 4.63
C ARG A 54 -2.97 25.42 3.14
N VAL A 55 -2.78 24.15 2.76
CA VAL A 55 -2.80 23.73 1.35
C VAL A 55 -4.23 23.77 0.82
N ILE A 56 -5.19 23.23 1.57
CA ILE A 56 -6.60 23.19 1.17
C ILE A 56 -7.20 24.60 1.08
N ASN A 57 -6.90 25.49 2.03
CA ASN A 57 -7.34 26.89 1.94
C ASN A 57 -6.75 27.59 0.71
N GLY A 58 -5.50 27.29 0.35
CA GLY A 58 -4.88 27.77 -0.89
C GLY A 58 -5.64 27.30 -2.15
N ILE A 59 -6.15 26.07 -2.15
CA ILE A 59 -6.97 25.54 -3.25
C ILE A 59 -8.34 26.24 -3.29
N LEU A 60 -9.02 26.37 -2.15
CA LEU A 60 -10.35 26.98 -2.06
C LEU A 60 -10.37 28.46 -2.44
N THR A 61 -9.26 29.17 -2.20
CA THR A 61 -9.07 30.58 -2.59
C THR A 61 -8.56 30.74 -4.03
N SER A 62 -8.16 29.65 -4.68
CA SER A 62 -7.70 29.67 -6.07
C SER A 62 -8.85 29.84 -7.05
N SER A 63 -8.52 30.11 -8.32
CA SER A 63 -9.49 30.18 -9.41
C SER A 63 -10.30 28.90 -9.61
N HIS A 64 -9.79 27.75 -9.16
CA HIS A 64 -10.46 26.44 -9.27
C HIS A 64 -11.06 26.00 -7.93
N GLY A 65 -11.19 26.89 -6.95
CA GLY A 65 -11.72 26.55 -5.63
C GLY A 65 -13.17 26.05 -5.66
N LYS A 66 -13.98 26.59 -6.59
CA LYS A 66 -15.39 26.21 -6.79
C LYS A 66 -15.58 24.90 -7.55
N LEU A 67 -14.51 24.36 -8.14
CA LEU A 67 -14.58 23.14 -8.94
C LEU A 67 -14.85 21.91 -8.07
N TYR A 68 -14.33 21.89 -6.84
CA TYR A 68 -14.38 20.72 -5.96
C TYR A 68 -15.66 20.69 -5.14
N ASN A 69 -16.20 19.47 -4.94
CA ASN A 69 -17.28 19.27 -3.98
C ASN A 69 -16.76 19.54 -2.55
N SER A 70 -17.39 20.46 -1.83
CA SER A 70 -17.02 20.81 -0.45
C SER A 70 -17.18 19.64 0.52
N GLU A 71 -18.10 18.70 0.24
CA GLU A 71 -18.29 17.51 1.08
C GLU A 71 -17.14 16.50 0.93
N ASN A 72 -16.35 16.59 -0.13
CA ASN A 72 -15.20 15.71 -0.38
C ASN A 72 -13.88 16.28 0.13
N ILE A 73 -13.95 17.40 0.86
CA ILE A 73 -12.79 18.08 1.42
C ILE A 73 -12.80 17.86 2.94
N TYR A 74 -11.76 17.20 3.41
CA TYR A 74 -11.50 17.02 4.83
C TYR A 74 -10.31 17.86 5.27
N VAL A 75 -10.55 18.71 6.28
CA VAL A 75 -9.52 19.47 6.99
C VAL A 75 -9.70 19.25 8.49
N SER A 76 -8.64 18.85 9.19
CA SER A 76 -8.71 18.68 10.64
C SER A 76 -9.03 20.01 11.35
N LYS A 77 -10.05 19.98 12.22
CA LYS A 77 -10.52 21.13 13.01
C LYS A 77 -9.52 21.57 14.08
N GLU A 78 -8.68 20.65 14.55
CA GLU A 78 -7.70 20.92 15.61
C GLU A 78 -6.44 21.64 15.09
N GLY A 79 -6.26 21.71 13.76
CA GLY A 79 -5.20 22.51 13.11
C GLY A 79 -3.76 22.12 13.46
N GLY A 80 -3.55 21.01 14.17
CA GLY A 80 -2.24 20.61 14.70
C GLY A 80 -1.29 19.98 13.69
N GLY A 81 -1.79 19.57 12.51
CA GLY A 81 -1.01 18.85 11.51
C GLY A 81 -0.44 17.53 12.01
N ALA A 82 0.28 16.82 11.14
CA ALA A 82 1.00 15.61 11.55
C ALA A 82 2.40 15.89 12.12
N GLY A 83 2.85 17.15 12.12
CA GLY A 83 4.18 17.55 12.62
C GLY A 83 5.34 16.79 11.95
N ASN A 84 5.21 16.46 10.67
CA ASN A 84 6.15 15.61 9.92
C ASN A 84 6.42 14.23 10.54
N ASN A 85 5.50 13.68 11.34
CA ASN A 85 5.64 12.38 11.98
C ASN A 85 4.60 11.38 11.46
N TRP A 86 5.06 10.27 10.89
CA TRP A 86 4.21 9.18 10.41
C TRP A 86 3.26 8.64 11.48
N ALA A 87 3.75 8.42 12.72
CA ALA A 87 2.94 7.83 13.79
C ALA A 87 1.81 8.75 14.24
N HIS A 88 2.04 10.06 14.19
CA HIS A 88 0.99 11.04 14.45
C HIS A 88 -0.10 10.94 13.38
N GLY A 89 0.28 11.05 12.10
CA GLY A 89 -0.67 10.96 10.99
C GLY A 89 -1.47 9.65 11.00
N TYR A 90 -0.83 8.52 11.30
CA TYR A 90 -1.49 7.23 11.39
C TYR A 90 -2.46 7.14 12.58
N THR A 91 -2.07 7.69 13.74
CA THR A 91 -2.94 7.73 14.93
C THR A 91 -4.16 8.62 14.70
N GLU A 92 -3.97 9.77 14.06
CA GLU A 92 -5.08 10.65 13.65
C GLU A 92 -6.01 9.94 12.65
N GLY A 93 -5.46 9.20 11.69
CA GLY A 93 -6.28 8.36 10.80
C GLY A 93 -7.19 7.39 11.55
N GLY A 94 -6.68 6.77 12.62
CA GLY A 94 -7.48 5.91 13.50
C GLY A 94 -8.63 6.63 14.22
N LYS A 95 -8.45 7.89 14.60
CA LYS A 95 -9.52 8.70 15.22
C LYS A 95 -10.55 9.16 14.21
N LEU A 96 -10.10 9.45 13.00
CA LEU A 96 -10.89 10.02 11.91
C LEU A 96 -11.45 8.95 10.97
N HIS A 97 -11.36 7.68 11.34
CA HIS A 97 -11.75 6.56 10.48
C HIS A 97 -13.16 6.74 9.91
N ASP A 98 -14.15 6.94 10.76
CA ASP A 98 -15.55 7.04 10.35
C ASP A 98 -15.75 8.24 9.40
N GLU A 99 -15.23 9.43 9.73
CA GLU A 99 -15.38 10.63 8.89
C GLU A 99 -14.72 10.47 7.50
N LEU A 100 -13.55 9.83 7.43
CA LEU A 100 -12.82 9.65 6.18
C LEU A 100 -13.41 8.55 5.30
N PHE A 101 -13.81 7.42 5.90
CA PHE A 101 -14.42 6.32 5.16
C PHE A 101 -15.84 6.67 4.70
N ASP A 102 -16.60 7.47 5.46
CA ASP A 102 -17.91 7.97 5.00
C ASP A 102 -17.79 8.78 3.71
N ILE A 103 -16.76 9.62 3.57
CA ILE A 103 -16.51 10.40 2.34
C ILE A 103 -16.13 9.47 1.17
N LEU A 104 -15.24 8.51 1.43
CA LEU A 104 -14.78 7.56 0.41
C LEU A 104 -15.91 6.63 -0.06
N ASP A 105 -16.69 6.11 0.86
CA ASP A 105 -17.80 5.21 0.58
C ASP A 105 -18.90 5.95 -0.18
N ARG A 106 -19.24 7.20 0.20
CA ARG A 106 -20.19 8.03 -0.55
C ARG A 106 -19.76 8.24 -2.00
N GLU A 107 -18.49 8.56 -2.24
CA GLU A 107 -17.97 8.75 -3.61
C GLU A 107 -17.90 7.45 -4.42
N ALA A 108 -17.58 6.34 -3.75
CA ALA A 108 -17.56 5.02 -4.38
C ALA A 108 -18.99 4.53 -4.72
N GLU A 109 -19.96 4.75 -3.85
CA GLU A 109 -21.38 4.43 -4.06
C GLU A 109 -22.03 5.35 -5.10
N GLY A 110 -21.60 6.61 -5.18
CA GLY A 110 -22.01 7.56 -6.23
C GLY A 110 -21.38 7.31 -7.61
N SER A 111 -20.66 6.21 -7.79
CA SER A 111 -20.01 5.83 -9.04
C SER A 111 -20.68 4.59 -9.65
N ASP A 112 -21.26 4.72 -10.85
CA ASP A 112 -21.96 3.62 -11.54
C ASP A 112 -21.06 2.40 -11.79
N SER A 113 -19.77 2.64 -12.10
CA SER A 113 -18.78 1.60 -12.36
C SER A 113 -17.43 1.97 -11.72
N PHE A 114 -17.36 1.82 -10.41
CA PHE A 114 -16.14 2.08 -9.64
C PHE A 114 -15.02 1.06 -9.93
N GLU A 115 -13.93 1.50 -10.56
CA GLU A 115 -12.76 0.64 -10.87
C GLU A 115 -11.75 0.54 -9.72
N GLY A 116 -11.43 1.66 -9.07
CA GLY A 116 -10.39 1.72 -8.04
C GLY A 116 -9.99 3.15 -7.66
N PHE A 117 -8.95 3.25 -6.84
CA PHE A 117 -8.45 4.51 -6.29
C PHE A 117 -7.12 4.92 -6.92
N LEU A 118 -7.01 6.22 -7.23
CA LEU A 118 -5.75 6.89 -7.59
C LEU A 118 -5.31 7.73 -6.39
N MET A 119 -4.30 7.24 -5.66
CA MET A 119 -3.83 7.88 -4.44
C MET A 119 -2.62 8.78 -4.75
N TYR A 120 -2.69 10.06 -4.41
CA TYR A 120 -1.57 11.00 -4.56
C TYR A 120 -1.07 11.39 -3.17
N HIS A 121 0.17 11.05 -2.85
CA HIS A 121 0.72 11.33 -1.52
C HIS A 121 2.25 11.45 -1.52
N SER A 122 2.78 12.12 -0.50
CA SER A 122 4.22 12.13 -0.21
C SER A 122 4.55 11.06 0.82
N VAL A 123 5.61 10.28 0.57
CA VAL A 123 6.09 9.27 1.53
C VAL A 123 6.98 9.86 2.64
N ALA A 124 7.39 11.12 2.50
CA ALA A 124 8.33 11.79 3.40
C ALA A 124 7.65 12.60 4.52
N GLY A 125 6.48 13.18 4.25
CA GLY A 125 5.74 14.03 5.20
C GLY A 125 5.09 13.25 6.34
N GLY A 126 4.35 13.91 7.23
CA GLY A 126 3.59 13.23 8.30
C GLY A 126 2.19 12.77 7.84
N THR A 127 1.44 13.65 7.19
CA THR A 127 0.08 13.37 6.71
C THR A 127 0.09 12.36 5.57
N GLY A 128 0.77 12.68 4.47
CA GLY A 128 0.81 11.79 3.29
C GLY A 128 1.41 10.41 3.56
N SER A 129 2.36 10.30 4.49
CA SER A 129 2.96 9.02 4.85
C SER A 129 2.10 8.28 5.87
N GLY A 130 1.77 8.90 7.01
CA GLY A 130 1.09 8.29 8.16
C GLY A 130 -0.41 8.11 7.95
N LEU A 131 -1.12 9.21 7.69
CA LEU A 131 -2.55 9.16 7.40
C LEU A 131 -2.79 8.39 6.09
N GLY A 132 -1.94 8.61 5.09
CA GLY A 132 -1.96 7.82 3.87
C GLY A 132 -1.85 6.32 4.15
N SER A 133 -0.88 5.88 4.97
CA SER A 133 -0.70 4.49 5.42
C SER A 133 -1.93 3.87 6.08
N TYR A 134 -2.82 4.68 6.63
CA TYR A 134 -4.05 4.21 7.27
C TYR A 134 -5.20 4.04 6.25
N ILE A 135 -5.33 4.96 5.29
CA ILE A 135 -6.46 5.03 4.34
C ILE A 135 -6.27 4.10 3.13
N TYR A 136 -5.69 2.91 3.29
CA TYR A 136 -5.53 1.98 2.16
C TYR A 136 -6.84 1.22 1.91
N PRO A 137 -7.59 1.51 0.81
CA PRO A 137 -8.82 0.80 0.47
C PRO A 137 -8.56 -0.67 0.08
N LYS A 138 -9.61 -1.49 0.18
CA LYS A 138 -9.58 -2.92 -0.23
C LYS A 138 -9.74 -3.15 -1.73
N LYS A 139 -9.85 -2.09 -2.53
CA LYS A 139 -10.02 -2.12 -3.99
C LYS A 139 -8.69 -1.79 -4.68
N ILE A 140 -8.65 -1.94 -6.00
CA ILE A 140 -7.44 -1.67 -6.79
C ILE A 140 -6.93 -0.27 -6.49
N MET A 141 -5.65 -0.18 -6.17
CA MET A 141 -5.00 1.07 -5.83
C MET A 141 -3.78 1.31 -6.68
N VAL A 142 -3.82 2.42 -7.42
CA VAL A 142 -2.64 2.99 -8.06
C VAL A 142 -2.17 4.16 -7.22
N SER A 143 -1.04 3.97 -6.55
CA SER A 143 -0.42 5.03 -5.78
C SER A 143 0.59 5.80 -6.61
N CYS A 144 0.50 7.10 -6.52
CA CYS A 144 1.38 8.08 -7.10
C CYS A 144 2.20 8.70 -5.97
N SER A 145 3.31 8.05 -5.64
CA SER A 145 4.10 8.35 -4.46
C SER A 145 5.28 9.25 -4.79
N VAL A 146 5.32 10.43 -4.16
CA VAL A 146 6.45 11.36 -4.27
C VAL A 146 7.51 11.03 -3.24
N PHE A 147 8.66 10.58 -3.72
CA PHE A 147 9.86 10.29 -2.94
C PHE A 147 10.67 11.57 -2.71
N PRO A 148 11.27 11.71 -1.51
CA PRO A 148 11.99 12.90 -1.11
C PRO A 148 13.28 13.08 -1.91
N ASN A 149 13.80 14.30 -1.92
CA ASN A 149 15.12 14.58 -2.47
C ASN A 149 16.20 14.00 -1.53
N HIS A 150 17.05 13.12 -2.04
CA HIS A 150 18.16 12.52 -1.28
C HIS A 150 19.47 13.32 -1.36
N GLU A 151 19.59 14.28 -2.29
CA GLU A 151 20.83 15.06 -2.50
C GLU A 151 20.90 16.32 -1.63
N GLU A 152 19.76 16.90 -1.26
CA GLU A 152 19.68 18.04 -0.36
C GLU A 152 19.41 17.58 1.08
N VAL A 153 19.99 18.29 2.05
CA VAL A 153 19.68 18.04 3.46
C VAL A 153 18.22 18.41 3.66
N SER A 154 17.36 17.40 3.76
CA SER A 154 15.97 17.60 4.12
C SER A 154 15.87 18.31 5.47
N ASP A 155 15.04 19.35 5.55
CA ASP A 155 14.73 20.03 6.81
C ASP A 155 14.11 19.07 7.85
N VAL A 156 13.59 17.93 7.39
CA VAL A 156 12.94 16.91 8.23
C VAL A 156 13.92 15.78 8.56
N VAL A 157 14.49 15.83 9.77
CA VAL A 157 15.46 14.83 10.26
C VAL A 157 14.90 13.41 10.41
N ILE A 158 13.57 13.26 10.58
CA ILE A 158 12.89 11.96 10.72
C ILE A 158 12.36 11.39 9.40
N GLN A 159 12.63 12.03 8.27
CA GLN A 159 12.15 11.60 6.95
C GLN A 159 12.42 10.12 6.63
N PRO A 160 13.62 9.54 6.90
CA PRO A 160 13.87 8.14 6.56
C PRO A 160 12.96 7.17 7.33
N TYR A 161 12.56 7.52 8.56
CA TYR A 161 11.60 6.73 9.34
C TYR A 161 10.19 6.80 8.72
N ASN A 162 9.73 7.99 8.33
CA ASN A 162 8.42 8.12 7.68
C ASN A 162 8.37 7.34 6.36
N THR A 163 9.45 7.44 5.58
CA THR A 163 9.53 6.84 4.26
C THR A 163 9.55 5.31 4.35
N ILE A 164 10.29 4.72 5.30
CA ILE A 164 10.33 3.25 5.45
C ILE A 164 8.97 2.68 5.88
N LEU A 165 8.29 3.34 6.81
CA LEU A 165 6.98 2.94 7.31
C LEU A 165 5.90 3.04 6.21
N ALA A 166 5.91 4.13 5.45
CA ALA A 166 5.00 4.27 4.30
C ALA A 166 5.32 3.27 3.18
N THR A 167 6.61 2.98 2.93
CA THR A 167 7.01 2.01 1.90
C THR A 167 6.55 0.59 2.25
N LYS A 168 6.57 0.18 3.53
CA LYS A 168 5.97 -1.11 3.95
C LYS A 168 4.52 -1.23 3.46
N ARG A 169 3.71 -0.19 3.66
CA ARG A 169 2.29 -0.19 3.26
C ARG A 169 2.10 -0.15 1.76
N LEU A 170 2.95 0.58 1.03
CA LEU A 170 2.97 0.51 -0.43
C LEU A 170 3.26 -0.92 -0.91
N VAL A 171 4.24 -1.60 -0.32
CA VAL A 171 4.60 -3.00 -0.67
C VAL A 171 3.47 -3.98 -0.37
N GLU A 172 2.76 -3.81 0.75
CA GLU A 172 1.74 -4.77 1.20
C GLU A 172 0.35 -4.53 0.58
N ASN A 173 -0.03 -3.27 0.38
CA ASN A 173 -1.42 -2.88 0.13
C ASN A 173 -1.65 -2.17 -1.21
N ALA A 174 -0.62 -1.75 -1.95
CA ALA A 174 -0.80 -1.12 -3.26
C ALA A 174 -0.63 -2.14 -4.40
N ASP A 175 -1.50 -2.07 -5.40
CA ASP A 175 -1.40 -2.92 -6.59
C ASP A 175 -0.36 -2.39 -7.59
N CYS A 176 -0.19 -1.06 -7.64
CA CYS A 176 0.77 -0.40 -8.52
C CYS A 176 1.24 0.91 -7.89
N VAL A 177 2.55 1.15 -7.92
CA VAL A 177 3.14 2.38 -7.39
C VAL A 177 3.94 3.08 -8.49
N ILE A 178 3.48 4.24 -8.91
CA ILE A 178 4.19 5.14 -9.81
C ILE A 178 5.14 5.99 -8.96
N VAL A 179 6.44 5.72 -9.08
CA VAL A 179 7.46 6.41 -8.31
C VAL A 179 7.80 7.74 -8.97
N LEU A 180 7.68 8.82 -8.20
CA LEU A 180 8.12 10.16 -8.57
C LEU A 180 9.22 10.61 -7.63
N ASP A 181 10.43 10.77 -8.15
CA ASP A 181 11.59 11.12 -7.34
C ASP A 181 11.91 12.61 -7.47
N ASN A 182 11.81 13.34 -6.37
CA ASN A 182 12.12 14.77 -6.35
C ASN A 182 13.57 15.05 -6.76
N THR A 183 14.55 14.19 -6.46
CA THR A 183 15.93 14.39 -6.92
C THR A 183 16.00 14.44 -8.45
N ALA A 184 15.36 13.48 -9.13
CA ALA A 184 15.33 13.45 -10.58
C ALA A 184 14.48 14.58 -11.18
N LEU A 185 13.35 14.91 -10.57
CA LEU A 185 12.48 16.01 -11.02
C LEU A 185 13.19 17.36 -10.90
N HIS A 186 13.86 17.65 -9.78
CA HIS A 186 14.68 18.86 -9.61
C HIS A 186 15.78 18.94 -10.68
N ARG A 187 16.50 17.83 -10.93
CA ARG A 187 17.53 17.76 -11.98
C ARG A 187 16.96 18.05 -13.35
N ILE A 188 15.80 17.48 -13.69
CA ILE A 188 15.13 17.72 -14.99
C ILE A 188 14.73 19.19 -15.09
N SER A 189 14.07 19.75 -14.08
CA SER A 189 13.64 21.14 -14.08
C SER A 189 14.82 22.12 -14.20
N ALA A 190 15.89 21.89 -13.43
CA ALA A 190 17.08 22.73 -13.48
C ALA A 190 17.82 22.66 -14.83
N GLN A 191 18.11 21.44 -15.32
CA GLN A 191 18.97 21.25 -16.50
C GLN A 191 18.22 21.42 -17.83
N ARG A 192 16.96 21.00 -17.90
CA ARG A 192 16.18 20.96 -19.16
C ARG A 192 15.24 22.13 -19.31
N LEU A 193 14.59 22.55 -18.23
CA LEU A 193 13.70 23.72 -18.26
C LEU A 193 14.47 25.03 -18.07
N ARG A 194 15.76 24.96 -17.72
CA ARG A 194 16.67 26.11 -17.48
C ARG A 194 16.16 27.06 -16.40
N VAL A 195 15.48 26.51 -15.40
CA VAL A 195 15.05 27.25 -14.21
C VAL A 195 16.20 27.17 -13.20
N SER A 196 16.77 28.31 -12.80
CA SER A 196 17.93 28.35 -11.91
C SER A 196 17.61 27.81 -10.51
N HIS A 197 16.39 28.06 -10.02
CA HIS A 197 15.86 27.56 -8.75
C HIS A 197 14.44 27.02 -9.00
N PRO A 198 14.28 25.73 -9.34
CA PRO A 198 12.96 25.17 -9.62
C PRO A 198 12.10 25.20 -8.36
N SER A 199 10.92 25.83 -8.47
CA SER A 199 9.93 25.87 -7.40
C SER A 199 9.15 24.55 -7.33
N MET A 200 8.44 24.32 -6.22
CA MET A 200 7.53 23.16 -6.11
C MET A 200 6.41 23.22 -7.16
N ASP A 201 5.99 24.42 -7.57
CA ASP A 201 4.98 24.58 -8.62
C ASP A 201 5.51 24.10 -9.99
N ASP A 202 6.78 24.37 -10.31
CA ASP A 202 7.41 23.87 -11.53
C ASP A 202 7.49 22.34 -11.56
N ILE A 203 7.82 21.73 -10.41
CA ILE A 203 7.87 20.27 -10.26
C ILE A 203 6.46 19.69 -10.37
N ASN A 204 5.48 20.30 -9.71
CA ASN A 204 4.09 19.87 -9.76
C ASN A 204 3.49 19.96 -11.16
N ASN A 205 3.91 20.93 -11.98
CA ASN A 205 3.52 21.01 -13.39
C ASN A 205 4.09 19.87 -14.24
N LEU A 206 5.32 19.46 -13.97
CA LEU A 206 5.93 18.30 -14.63
C LEU A 206 5.22 17.00 -14.21
N VAL A 207 4.94 16.86 -12.91
CA VAL A 207 4.20 15.72 -12.36
C VAL A 207 2.77 15.67 -12.92
N SER A 208 2.04 16.79 -12.94
CA SER A 208 0.67 16.83 -13.47
C SER A 208 0.60 16.41 -14.94
N THR A 209 1.58 16.82 -15.74
CA THR A 209 1.72 16.39 -17.15
C THR A 209 1.87 14.87 -17.25
N VAL A 210 2.74 14.28 -16.44
CA VAL A 210 2.97 12.82 -16.42
C VAL A 210 1.70 12.08 -16.03
N MET A 211 1.04 12.53 -14.97
CA MET A 211 -0.20 11.92 -14.50
C MET A 211 -1.32 12.00 -15.51
N SER A 212 -1.49 13.14 -16.16
CA SER A 212 -2.47 13.32 -17.22
C SER A 212 -2.23 12.33 -18.36
N ILE A 213 -0.97 12.12 -18.76
CA ILE A 213 -0.64 11.19 -19.84
C ILE A 213 -0.85 9.73 -19.41
N THR A 214 -0.48 9.37 -18.18
CA THR A 214 -0.75 8.03 -17.61
C THR A 214 -2.23 7.68 -17.69
N THR A 215 -3.12 8.63 -17.38
CA THR A 215 -4.57 8.43 -17.39
C THR A 215 -5.21 8.72 -18.75
N SER A 216 -4.43 9.06 -19.77
CA SER A 216 -4.98 9.49 -21.07
C SER A 216 -5.73 8.38 -21.81
N THR A 217 -5.32 7.11 -21.67
CA THR A 217 -6.03 5.97 -22.29
C THR A 217 -7.38 5.68 -21.63
N LEU A 218 -7.58 6.11 -20.39
CA LEU A 218 -8.87 5.99 -19.69
C LEU A 218 -9.85 7.08 -20.18
N ARG A 219 -9.32 8.29 -20.44
CA ARG A 219 -10.10 9.49 -20.80
C ARG A 219 -10.37 9.61 -22.29
N TYR A 220 -9.45 9.14 -23.13
CA TYR A 220 -9.62 9.12 -24.57
C TYR A 220 -9.75 7.68 -25.03
N PRO A 221 -10.94 7.28 -25.53
CA PRO A 221 -11.17 5.90 -25.92
C PRO A 221 -10.15 5.50 -27.00
N SER A 222 -9.38 4.48 -26.67
CA SER A 222 -8.39 3.87 -27.56
C SER A 222 -8.80 2.42 -27.85
N TYR A 223 -8.02 1.68 -28.65
CA TYR A 223 -8.34 0.28 -28.95
C TYR A 223 -7.87 -0.70 -27.86
N MET A 224 -6.95 -0.32 -26.97
CA MET A 224 -6.33 -1.21 -25.97
C MET A 224 -6.01 -0.43 -24.68
N ASN A 225 -6.10 -1.09 -23.52
CA ASN A 225 -5.76 -0.53 -22.19
C ASN A 225 -6.62 0.69 -21.80
N ASN A 226 -7.94 0.57 -21.96
CA ASN A 226 -8.91 1.62 -21.62
C ASN A 226 -9.41 1.55 -20.17
N ASP A 227 -8.95 0.56 -19.42
CA ASP A 227 -9.30 0.27 -18.04
C ASP A 227 -8.03 0.26 -17.17
N LEU A 228 -8.18 0.51 -15.88
CA LEU A 228 -7.04 0.58 -14.95
C LEU A 228 -6.30 -0.76 -14.88
N ILE A 229 -7.04 -1.87 -14.88
CA ILE A 229 -6.50 -3.24 -14.87
C ILE A 229 -5.71 -3.51 -16.15
N GLY A 230 -6.22 -3.13 -17.32
CA GLY A 230 -5.52 -3.28 -18.60
C GLY A 230 -4.22 -2.50 -18.69
N ILE A 231 -4.06 -1.40 -17.94
CA ILE A 231 -2.76 -0.70 -17.82
C ILE A 231 -1.81 -1.43 -16.86
N ILE A 232 -2.30 -1.89 -15.71
CA ILE A 232 -1.49 -2.48 -14.63
C ILE A 232 -1.02 -3.90 -14.98
N ALA A 233 -1.94 -4.77 -15.41
CA ALA A 233 -1.68 -6.21 -15.57
C ALA A 233 -0.48 -6.52 -16.48
N PRO A 234 -0.26 -5.82 -17.60
CA PRO A 234 0.91 -6.07 -18.43
C PRO A 234 2.23 -5.51 -17.89
N LEU A 235 2.14 -4.53 -17.00
CA LEU A 235 3.30 -3.88 -16.38
C LEU A 235 3.81 -4.66 -15.16
N ILE A 236 2.94 -5.36 -14.46
CA ILE A 236 3.26 -5.98 -13.17
C ILE A 236 2.96 -7.49 -13.27
N PRO A 237 3.93 -8.30 -13.74
CA PRO A 237 3.75 -9.75 -13.86
C PRO A 237 3.80 -10.47 -12.51
N THR A 238 4.43 -9.87 -11.49
CA THR A 238 4.48 -10.41 -10.12
C THR A 238 4.06 -9.34 -9.13
N PRO A 239 3.15 -9.65 -8.18
CA PRO A 239 2.54 -8.65 -7.29
C PRO A 239 3.55 -7.83 -6.47
N ASN A 240 4.66 -8.43 -6.02
CA ASN A 240 5.66 -7.71 -5.19
C ASN A 240 6.53 -6.74 -6.00
N LEU A 241 6.55 -6.85 -7.33
CA LEU A 241 7.37 -6.04 -8.22
C LEU A 241 6.52 -4.96 -8.91
N HIS A 242 5.82 -4.15 -8.13
CA HIS A 242 4.82 -3.20 -8.63
C HIS A 242 5.27 -1.73 -8.68
N PHE A 243 6.56 -1.45 -8.45
CA PHE A 243 7.11 -0.09 -8.53
C PHE A 243 7.51 0.25 -9.95
N LEU A 244 6.85 1.26 -10.52
CA LEU A 244 7.06 1.74 -11.88
C LEU A 244 7.87 3.02 -11.91
N MET A 245 8.83 3.08 -12.83
CA MET A 245 9.59 4.28 -13.16
C MET A 245 8.94 4.99 -14.34
N THR A 246 8.88 6.31 -14.27
CA THR A 246 8.35 7.17 -15.34
C THR A 246 9.47 7.81 -16.15
N GLY A 247 9.25 7.96 -17.45
CA GLY A 247 10.10 8.77 -18.32
C GLY A 247 9.26 9.56 -19.31
N TYR A 248 9.62 10.81 -19.58
CA TYR A 248 8.79 11.68 -20.42
C TYR A 248 9.62 12.37 -21.51
N THR A 249 9.00 12.56 -22.67
CA THR A 249 9.58 13.36 -23.75
C THR A 249 8.46 14.00 -24.58
N PRO A 250 8.62 15.25 -25.04
CA PRO A 250 9.78 16.15 -24.89
C PRO A 250 9.83 16.92 -23.56
N LEU A 251 11.04 17.19 -23.07
CA LEU A 251 11.32 17.96 -21.85
C LEU A 251 11.90 19.34 -22.20
N THR A 252 11.21 20.13 -23.02
CA THR A 252 11.72 21.42 -23.51
C THR A 252 10.72 22.53 -23.24
N THR A 253 11.21 23.69 -22.78
CA THR A 253 10.42 24.90 -22.57
C THR A 253 10.08 25.62 -23.87
N GLU A 254 8.97 26.38 -23.83
CA GLU A 254 8.47 27.24 -24.91
C GLU A 254 9.53 28.25 -25.40
N SER A 255 10.39 28.72 -24.50
CA SER A 255 11.43 29.73 -24.78
C SER A 255 12.62 29.20 -25.59
N SER A 256 12.84 27.88 -25.62
CA SER A 256 14.04 27.28 -26.24
C SER A 256 13.87 26.91 -27.73
N GLN A 257 12.72 27.21 -28.34
CA GLN A 257 12.33 26.61 -29.63
C GLN A 257 12.18 27.55 -30.83
N ARG A 258 12.74 28.77 -30.81
CA ARG A 258 12.76 29.58 -32.04
C ARG A 258 13.53 28.92 -33.21
N ASN A 259 14.35 27.88 -32.99
CA ASN A 259 15.30 27.42 -34.02
C ASN A 259 15.32 25.93 -34.43
N VAL A 260 14.50 25.00 -33.93
CA VAL A 260 14.54 23.61 -34.46
C VAL A 260 13.19 22.90 -34.42
N ILE A 261 12.32 23.18 -35.39
CA ILE A 261 11.21 22.27 -35.76
C ILE A 261 11.82 21.07 -36.51
N ARG A 262 12.54 20.19 -35.80
CA ARG A 262 12.84 18.85 -36.33
C ARG A 262 11.55 18.06 -36.25
N LYS A 263 11.06 17.56 -37.40
CA LYS A 263 9.98 16.56 -37.45
C LYS A 263 10.38 15.39 -36.54
N THR A 264 9.85 15.36 -35.32
CA THR A 264 10.21 14.36 -34.32
C THR A 264 9.42 13.11 -34.65
N THR A 265 10.11 12.04 -35.03
CA THR A 265 9.46 10.78 -35.40
C THR A 265 9.13 9.95 -34.15
N VAL A 266 8.19 9.03 -34.26
CA VAL A 266 7.84 8.05 -33.21
C VAL A 266 9.07 7.30 -32.72
N LEU A 267 9.96 6.90 -33.64
CA LEU A 267 11.21 6.24 -33.31
C LEU A 267 12.13 7.12 -32.45
N ASP A 268 12.19 8.43 -32.73
CA ASP A 268 13.00 9.35 -31.93
C ASP A 268 12.42 9.54 -30.53
N VAL A 269 11.10 9.58 -30.41
CA VAL A 269 10.38 9.61 -29.11
C VAL A 269 10.73 8.35 -28.32
N MET A 270 10.50 7.15 -28.88
CA MET A 270 10.81 5.88 -28.20
C MET A 270 12.29 5.77 -27.81
N ARG A 271 13.22 6.20 -28.69
CA ARG A 271 14.66 6.20 -28.38
C ARG A 271 14.99 7.15 -27.24
N ARG A 272 14.36 8.34 -27.20
CA ARG A 272 14.57 9.33 -26.13
C ARG A 272 14.00 8.83 -24.81
N LEU A 273 12.84 8.19 -24.81
CA LEU A 273 12.23 7.64 -23.60
C LEU A 273 13.13 6.65 -22.86
N LEU A 274 13.89 5.84 -23.61
CA LEU A 274 14.85 4.89 -23.04
C LEU A 274 16.16 5.53 -22.53
N GLN A 275 16.37 6.83 -22.72
CA GLN A 275 17.58 7.50 -22.25
C GLN A 275 17.45 7.82 -20.75
N PRO A 276 18.45 7.48 -19.91
CA PRO A 276 18.40 7.73 -18.47
C PRO A 276 18.13 9.19 -18.08
N LYS A 277 18.55 10.12 -18.94
CA LYS A 277 18.37 11.57 -18.74
C LYS A 277 16.91 12.05 -18.81
N ASN A 278 16.01 11.24 -19.36
CA ASN A 278 14.59 11.54 -19.46
C ASN A 278 13.76 10.72 -18.45
N MET A 279 14.40 9.88 -17.64
CA MET A 279 13.77 9.16 -16.53
C MET A 279 13.63 10.09 -15.32
N MET A 280 12.46 10.04 -14.70
CA MET A 280 12.06 10.86 -13.54
C MET A 280 12.38 10.18 -12.21
N VAL A 281 13.29 9.22 -12.26
CA VAL A 281 13.78 8.47 -11.11
C VAL A 281 15.30 8.49 -11.19
N ALA A 282 15.97 8.91 -10.12
CA ALA A 282 17.41 9.04 -10.12
C ALA A 282 18.04 7.65 -10.18
N HIS A 283 18.90 7.46 -11.17
CA HIS A 283 19.78 6.32 -11.20
C HIS A 283 21.02 6.68 -10.38
N SER A 284 21.16 6.11 -9.19
CA SER A 284 22.38 6.25 -8.41
C SER A 284 23.42 5.26 -8.94
N ASP A 285 24.35 5.76 -9.76
CA ASP A 285 25.56 5.03 -10.14
C ASP A 285 26.56 4.91 -8.97
N ARG A 286 26.33 5.59 -7.83
CA ARG A 286 27.30 5.69 -6.73
C ARG A 286 27.55 4.36 -6.00
N HIS A 287 26.56 3.47 -5.99
CA HIS A 287 26.64 2.14 -5.36
C HIS A 287 26.27 1.00 -6.31
N ALA A 288 26.13 1.29 -7.61
CA ALA A 288 25.97 0.24 -8.60
C ALA A 288 27.24 -0.60 -8.62
N ASN A 289 27.21 -1.71 -7.87
CA ASN A 289 28.14 -2.80 -8.08
C ASN A 289 28.16 -3.05 -9.58
N ARG A 290 29.31 -2.77 -10.22
CA ARG A 290 29.57 -2.93 -11.67
C ARG A 290 29.18 -4.31 -12.23
N HIS A 291 28.83 -5.25 -11.35
CA HIS A 291 28.46 -6.63 -11.60
C HIS A 291 26.94 -6.91 -11.61
N VAL A 292 26.06 -6.00 -11.17
CA VAL A 292 24.60 -6.22 -11.19
C VAL A 292 24.01 -5.60 -12.46
N LYS A 293 23.67 -6.44 -13.44
CA LYS A 293 22.96 -6.01 -14.64
C LYS A 293 21.50 -5.75 -14.28
N ASN A 294 21.08 -4.50 -14.38
CA ASN A 294 19.67 -4.14 -14.27
C ASN A 294 18.91 -4.62 -15.52
N CYS A 295 17.66 -5.04 -15.32
CA CYS A 295 16.80 -5.58 -16.36
C CYS A 295 15.44 -4.90 -16.32
N TYR A 296 14.86 -4.69 -17.49
CA TYR A 296 13.45 -4.33 -17.63
C TYR A 296 12.60 -5.59 -17.54
N ILE A 297 11.58 -5.54 -16.68
CA ILE A 297 10.55 -6.57 -16.58
C ILE A 297 9.50 -6.30 -17.66
N SER A 298 9.01 -5.07 -17.72
CA SER A 298 7.96 -4.64 -18.64
C SER A 298 8.10 -3.15 -18.98
N ILE A 299 7.59 -2.77 -20.14
CA ILE A 299 7.58 -1.40 -20.63
C ILE A 299 6.23 -1.11 -21.29
N LEU A 300 5.57 -0.03 -20.90
CA LEU A 300 4.43 0.57 -21.60
C LEU A 300 4.83 1.97 -22.09
N ASN A 301 4.76 2.19 -23.39
CA ASN A 301 4.92 3.52 -23.98
C ASN A 301 3.56 4.08 -24.36
N ILE A 302 3.14 5.16 -23.72
CA ILE A 302 1.95 5.92 -24.11
C ILE A 302 2.41 7.03 -25.05
N ILE A 303 2.07 6.91 -26.33
CA ILE A 303 2.45 7.88 -27.36
C ILE A 303 1.23 8.72 -27.70
N GLN A 304 1.39 10.03 -27.57
CA GLN A 304 0.35 11.01 -27.82
C GLN A 304 0.66 11.82 -29.07
N GLY A 305 -0.29 11.88 -30.00
CA GLY A 305 -0.22 12.69 -31.21
C GLY A 305 -0.74 11.96 -32.45
N GLU A 306 -0.64 12.61 -33.60
CA GLU A 306 -0.99 12.01 -34.89
C GLU A 306 0.09 11.01 -35.30
N VAL A 307 -0.19 9.73 -35.07
CA VAL A 307 0.74 8.64 -35.35
C VAL A 307 0.03 7.50 -36.08
N GLU A 308 0.62 7.06 -37.18
CA GLU A 308 0.19 5.85 -37.89
C GLU A 308 0.70 4.59 -37.20
N ALA A 309 -0.16 3.58 -37.03
CA ALA A 309 0.19 2.31 -36.40
C ALA A 309 1.37 1.58 -37.09
N ALA A 310 1.50 1.71 -38.41
CA ALA A 310 2.61 1.13 -39.17
C ALA A 310 3.98 1.70 -38.75
N GLN A 311 4.05 3.00 -38.46
CA GLN A 311 5.29 3.65 -38.02
C GLN A 311 5.68 3.20 -36.61
N VAL A 312 4.70 2.92 -35.76
CA VAL A 312 4.87 2.39 -34.41
C VAL A 312 5.47 1.00 -34.46
N HIS A 313 4.90 0.10 -35.27
CA HIS A 313 5.41 -1.27 -35.43
C HIS A 313 6.86 -1.28 -35.94
N LYS A 314 7.16 -0.47 -36.96
CA LYS A 314 8.54 -0.31 -37.48
C LYS A 314 9.50 0.26 -36.43
N SER A 315 9.01 1.16 -35.58
CA SER A 315 9.83 1.75 -34.51
C SER A 315 10.14 0.73 -33.41
N LEU A 316 9.14 -0.07 -33.03
CA LEU A 316 9.27 -1.16 -32.06
C LEU A 316 10.27 -2.22 -32.56
N GLN A 317 10.16 -2.64 -33.82
CA GLN A 317 11.09 -3.61 -34.41
C GLN A 317 12.54 -3.12 -34.34
N ARG A 318 12.79 -1.85 -34.70
CA ARG A 318 14.13 -1.24 -34.62
C ARG A 318 14.68 -1.15 -33.19
N VAL A 319 13.83 -0.91 -32.20
CA VAL A 319 14.24 -0.90 -30.78
C VAL A 319 14.66 -2.30 -30.34
N ARG A 320 13.93 -3.34 -30.78
CA ARG A 320 14.27 -4.76 -30.51
C ARG A 320 15.57 -5.19 -31.20
N GLU A 321 15.75 -4.87 -32.48
CA GLU A 321 16.94 -5.23 -33.26
C GLU A 321 18.23 -4.64 -32.68
N ARG A 322 18.17 -3.39 -32.18
CA ARG A 322 19.34 -2.71 -31.62
C ARG A 322 19.72 -3.19 -30.21
N LYS A 323 18.91 -4.05 -29.58
CA LYS A 323 19.11 -4.55 -28.21
C LYS A 323 19.50 -3.44 -27.22
N LEU A 324 18.86 -2.27 -27.34
CA LEU A 324 19.10 -1.11 -26.45
C LEU A 324 18.63 -1.38 -25.02
N ILE A 325 17.79 -2.42 -24.84
CA ILE A 325 17.10 -2.73 -23.60
C ILE A 325 17.50 -4.14 -23.19
N ASN A 326 17.95 -4.29 -21.95
CA ASN A 326 18.17 -5.58 -21.33
C ASN A 326 16.88 -6.01 -20.62
N PHE A 327 16.27 -7.11 -21.04
CA PHE A 327 15.05 -7.66 -20.42
C PHE A 327 15.38 -8.76 -19.42
N ILE A 328 14.41 -9.09 -18.58
CA ILE A 328 14.47 -10.26 -17.71
C ILE A 328 14.79 -11.55 -18.49
N PRO A 329 15.64 -12.45 -17.93
CA PRO A 329 16.05 -13.66 -18.62
C PRO A 329 15.04 -14.81 -18.56
N TRP A 330 14.10 -14.76 -17.61
CA TRP A 330 13.14 -15.84 -17.31
C TRP A 330 11.78 -15.66 -18.00
N GLY A 331 11.58 -14.58 -18.76
CA GLY A 331 10.33 -14.28 -19.43
C GLY A 331 10.53 -13.57 -20.78
N PRO A 332 9.47 -13.49 -21.61
CA PRO A 332 9.52 -12.76 -22.87
C PRO A 332 9.64 -11.25 -22.63
N ALA A 333 10.27 -10.54 -23.57
CA ALA A 333 10.38 -9.09 -23.53
C ALA A 333 9.00 -8.41 -23.76
N SER A 334 8.40 -7.90 -22.69
CA SER A 334 7.12 -7.18 -22.74
C SER A 334 7.34 -5.70 -23.07
N ILE A 335 7.04 -5.31 -24.31
CA ILE A 335 6.98 -3.91 -24.75
C ILE A 335 5.60 -3.66 -25.31
N GLN A 336 4.82 -2.88 -24.60
CA GLN A 336 3.51 -2.42 -25.01
C GLN A 336 3.55 -0.98 -25.47
N ILE A 337 2.65 -0.64 -26.38
CA ILE A 337 2.49 0.71 -26.90
C ILE A 337 1.00 1.03 -26.90
N ALA A 338 0.64 2.08 -26.17
CA ALA A 338 -0.69 2.66 -26.21
C ALA A 338 -0.64 3.95 -27.02
N LEU A 339 -1.57 4.09 -27.96
CA LEU A 339 -1.74 5.31 -28.75
C LEU A 339 -2.90 6.08 -28.17
N SER A 340 -2.62 7.26 -27.64
CA SER A 340 -3.66 8.18 -27.18
C SER A 340 -3.77 9.35 -28.15
N ARG A 341 -5.02 9.76 -28.39
CA ARG A 341 -5.27 11.05 -29.03
C ARG A 341 -4.92 12.17 -28.05
N ARG A 342 -4.72 13.37 -28.59
CA ARG A 342 -4.50 14.56 -27.78
C ARG A 342 -5.77 15.36 -27.68
N SER A 343 -5.87 16.12 -26.59
CA SER A 343 -6.91 17.13 -26.45
C SER A 343 -6.87 18.12 -27.62
N PRO A 344 -8.00 18.38 -28.29
CA PRO A 344 -8.10 19.41 -29.32
C PRO A 344 -8.19 20.82 -28.74
N PHE A 345 -8.51 20.97 -27.45
CA PHE A 345 -8.69 22.26 -26.79
C PHE A 345 -7.36 22.95 -26.45
N ILE A 346 -6.29 22.18 -26.34
CA ILE A 346 -4.94 22.68 -26.04
C ILE A 346 -4.13 22.78 -27.32
N LYS A 347 -3.54 23.95 -27.58
CA LYS A 347 -2.55 24.12 -28.65
C LYS A 347 -1.24 23.47 -28.24
N HIS A 348 -0.92 22.34 -28.88
CA HIS A 348 0.33 21.64 -28.63
C HIS A 348 1.45 22.17 -29.52
N GLN A 349 2.62 22.46 -28.94
CA GLN A 349 3.79 22.95 -29.69
C GLN A 349 4.54 21.82 -30.42
N HIS A 350 4.50 20.61 -29.86
CA HIS A 350 5.14 19.42 -30.44
C HIS A 350 4.12 18.57 -31.17
N ARG A 351 4.48 17.90 -32.27
CA ARG A 351 3.55 16.98 -32.96
C ARG A 351 3.31 15.67 -32.20
N VAL A 352 4.35 15.16 -31.54
CA VAL A 352 4.33 13.85 -30.85
C VAL A 352 5.01 13.99 -29.48
N SER A 353 4.37 13.44 -28.46
CA SER A 353 4.90 13.28 -27.10
C SER A 353 4.82 11.80 -26.72
N GLY A 354 5.60 11.40 -25.74
CA GLY A 354 5.55 10.05 -25.21
C GLY A 354 5.81 10.04 -23.72
N LEU A 355 5.14 9.13 -23.04
CA LEU A 355 5.40 8.73 -21.68
C LEU A 355 5.81 7.25 -21.68
N LEU A 356 6.82 6.94 -20.87
CA LEU A 356 7.28 5.60 -20.58
C LEU A 356 6.90 5.26 -19.15
N LEU A 357 6.16 4.17 -18.98
CA LEU A 357 5.99 3.47 -17.71
C LEU A 357 6.82 2.19 -17.79
N ALA A 358 7.84 2.06 -16.96
CA ALA A 358 8.76 0.96 -17.00
C ALA A 358 8.89 0.30 -15.63
N ASN A 359 8.69 -1.02 -15.59
CA ASN A 359 9.07 -1.83 -14.45
C ASN A 359 10.53 -2.26 -14.63
N ASN A 360 11.44 -1.63 -13.89
CA ASN A 360 12.88 -1.86 -14.02
C ASN A 360 13.50 -2.13 -12.65
N THR A 361 14.33 -3.18 -12.57
CA THR A 361 15.02 -3.58 -11.33
C THR A 361 15.96 -2.51 -10.78
N SER A 362 16.32 -1.50 -11.57
CA SER A 362 17.12 -0.37 -11.11
C SER A 362 16.45 0.46 -10.01
N ILE A 363 15.12 0.37 -9.85
CA ILE A 363 14.41 1.09 -8.78
C ILE A 363 14.93 0.73 -7.38
N THR A 364 15.53 -0.46 -7.23
CA THR A 364 16.15 -0.92 -5.98
C THR A 364 17.25 -0.01 -5.45
N SER A 365 17.86 0.86 -6.28
CA SER A 365 18.88 1.81 -5.81
C SER A 365 18.30 2.79 -4.78
N ILE A 366 17.11 3.33 -5.04
CA ILE A 366 16.45 4.30 -4.14
C ILE A 366 16.11 3.63 -2.81
N PHE A 367 15.53 2.42 -2.85
CA PHE A 367 15.20 1.69 -1.64
C PHE A 367 16.44 1.24 -0.85
N SER A 368 17.54 0.92 -1.54
CA SER A 368 18.81 0.58 -0.89
C SER A 368 19.41 1.79 -0.17
N GLU A 369 19.37 2.97 -0.79
CA GLU A 369 19.83 4.22 -0.17
C GLU A 369 18.96 4.60 1.04
N LEU A 370 17.64 4.47 0.91
CA LEU A 370 16.69 4.66 2.00
C LEU A 370 17.01 3.74 3.19
N LEU A 371 17.26 2.45 2.93
CA LEU A 371 17.61 1.50 3.99
C LEU A 371 18.92 1.86 4.68
N VAL A 372 19.93 2.32 3.94
CA VAL A 372 21.20 2.76 4.54
C VAL A 372 20.97 3.97 5.45
N GLN A 373 20.20 4.97 4.99
CA GLN A 373 19.86 6.16 5.79
C GLN A 373 19.08 5.78 7.05
N TYR A 374 18.06 4.92 6.91
CA TYR A 374 17.29 4.39 8.04
C TYR A 374 18.18 3.64 9.05
N GLN A 375 19.04 2.74 8.58
CA GLN A 375 19.93 1.96 9.45
C GLN A 375 20.92 2.85 10.22
N MET A 376 21.43 3.92 9.60
CA MET A 376 22.31 4.87 10.29
C MET A 376 21.61 5.56 11.47
N LEU A 377 20.36 5.95 11.30
CA LEU A 377 19.55 6.55 12.37
C LEU A 377 19.18 5.50 13.43
N ARG A 378 18.73 4.33 12.98
CA ARG A 378 18.26 3.23 13.85
C ARG A 378 19.36 2.70 14.76
N LYS A 379 20.59 2.52 14.24
CA LYS A 379 21.76 2.08 15.04
C LYS A 379 22.12 3.03 16.18
N ARG A 380 21.79 4.31 16.05
CA ARG A 380 22.03 5.35 17.07
C ARG A 380 20.81 5.62 17.93
N GLU A 381 19.70 4.92 17.69
CA GLU A 381 18.38 5.21 18.26
C GLU A 381 18.01 6.71 18.18
N ALA A 382 18.44 7.37 17.10
CA ALA A 382 18.23 8.79 16.94
C ALA A 382 16.75 9.08 16.68
N PHE A 383 16.19 10.07 17.38
CA PHE A 383 14.82 10.58 17.23
C PHE A 383 13.68 9.56 17.45
N THR A 384 13.96 8.37 17.98
CA THR A 384 12.93 7.34 18.26
C THR A 384 11.94 7.77 19.34
N ASN A 385 12.36 8.65 20.26
CA ASN A 385 11.53 9.15 21.35
C ASN A 385 10.30 9.94 20.87
N VAL A 386 10.37 10.52 19.67
CA VAL A 386 9.23 11.22 19.06
C VAL A 386 8.13 10.23 18.67
N PHE A 387 8.51 9.02 18.25
CA PHE A 387 7.57 7.95 17.88
C PHE A 387 7.00 7.22 19.09
N ARG A 388 7.78 7.00 20.15
CA ARG A 388 7.33 6.31 21.39
C ARG A 388 6.14 6.96 22.10
N LYS A 389 5.79 8.20 21.77
CA LYS A 389 4.61 8.90 22.31
C LYS A 389 3.28 8.34 21.78
N PHE A 390 3.31 7.56 20.70
CA PHE A 390 2.14 7.00 20.04
C PHE A 390 2.01 5.52 20.37
N SER A 391 0.77 5.04 20.50
CA SER A 391 0.45 3.68 20.96
C SER A 391 1.15 2.56 20.17
N ILE A 392 1.35 2.76 18.86
CA ILE A 392 2.02 1.80 17.97
C ILE A 392 3.47 1.54 18.38
N PHE A 393 4.14 2.56 18.94
CA PHE A 393 5.55 2.51 19.30
C PHE A 393 5.79 2.63 20.82
N GLU A 394 4.72 2.60 21.62
CA GLU A 394 4.78 2.76 23.08
C GLU A 394 5.47 1.55 23.74
N GLU A 395 5.05 0.34 23.38
CA GLU A 395 5.57 -0.90 23.97
C GLU A 395 6.79 -1.48 23.23
N SER A 396 6.84 -1.33 21.90
CA SER A 396 7.92 -1.89 21.10
C SER A 396 8.20 -1.08 19.84
N LEU A 397 9.45 -1.09 19.38
CA LEU A 397 9.87 -0.49 18.11
C LEU A 397 9.92 -1.53 16.97
N SER A 398 9.20 -2.64 17.12
CA SER A 398 9.18 -3.78 16.19
C SER A 398 8.67 -3.40 14.81
N GLU A 399 7.68 -2.51 14.72
CA GLU A 399 7.10 -2.03 13.46
C GLU A 399 8.16 -1.41 12.52
N PHE A 400 9.17 -0.75 13.09
CA PHE A 400 10.30 -0.23 12.31
C PHE A 400 11.15 -1.34 11.69
N ASP A 401 11.42 -2.38 12.48
CA ASP A 401 12.26 -3.50 12.07
C ASP A 401 11.52 -4.38 11.05
N GLU A 402 10.21 -4.61 11.24
CA GLU A 402 9.34 -5.25 10.26
C GLU A 402 9.28 -4.47 8.94
N SER A 403 9.14 -3.15 9.00
CA SER A 403 9.10 -2.29 7.80
C SER A 403 10.41 -2.36 7.03
N ALA A 404 11.54 -2.31 7.74
CA ALA A 404 12.85 -2.48 7.11
C ALA A 404 13.02 -3.88 6.49
N MET A 405 12.51 -4.92 7.15
CA MET A 405 12.53 -6.29 6.62
C MET A 405 11.66 -6.45 5.37
N ALA A 406 10.46 -5.85 5.34
CA ALA A 406 9.58 -5.88 4.16
C ALA A 406 10.26 -5.22 2.95
N VAL A 407 10.83 -4.02 3.13
CA VAL A 407 11.57 -3.31 2.07
C VAL A 407 12.81 -4.08 1.64
N GLN A 408 13.56 -4.66 2.57
CA GLN A 408 14.72 -5.50 2.25
C GLN A 408 14.31 -6.78 1.48
N GLY A 409 13.19 -7.39 1.85
CA GLY A 409 12.59 -8.53 1.17
C GLY A 409 12.24 -8.20 -0.28
N MET A 410 11.58 -7.06 -0.51
CA MET A 410 11.28 -6.54 -1.84
C MET A 410 12.56 -6.30 -2.67
N ILE A 411 13.59 -5.65 -2.10
CA ILE A 411 14.88 -5.43 -2.80
C ILE A 411 15.51 -6.77 -3.20
N ASN A 412 15.49 -7.75 -2.30
CA ASN A 412 16.03 -9.08 -2.57
C ASN A 412 15.26 -9.77 -3.70
N GLU A 413 13.94 -9.60 -3.75
CA GLU A 413 13.10 -10.12 -4.83
C GLU A 413 13.43 -9.50 -6.18
N TYR A 414 13.56 -8.17 -6.25
CA TYR A 414 14.02 -7.48 -7.48
C TYR A 414 15.41 -7.94 -7.92
N ARG A 415 16.33 -8.18 -6.98
CA ARG A 415 17.67 -8.71 -7.28
C ARG A 415 17.60 -10.14 -7.82
N SER A 416 16.76 -11.00 -7.23
CA SER A 416 16.52 -12.35 -7.74
C SER A 416 15.88 -12.32 -9.13
N ALA A 417 14.99 -11.35 -9.42
CA ALA A 417 14.36 -11.18 -10.73
C ALA A 417 15.33 -10.84 -11.86
N THR A 418 16.57 -10.41 -11.56
CA THR A 418 17.62 -10.24 -12.58
C THR A 418 18.21 -11.57 -13.07
N LYS A 419 17.98 -12.67 -12.34
CA LYS A 419 18.60 -13.96 -12.60
C LYS A 419 17.65 -14.94 -13.31
N PRO A 420 18.16 -15.91 -14.09
CA PRO A 420 17.32 -16.89 -14.77
C PRO A 420 16.54 -17.83 -13.84
N ASP A 421 17.03 -18.05 -12.62
CA ASP A 421 16.43 -18.94 -11.61
C ASP A 421 15.28 -18.30 -10.81
N TYR A 422 14.86 -17.08 -11.15
CA TYR A 422 13.82 -16.34 -10.43
C TYR A 422 12.52 -17.13 -10.24
N ILE A 423 12.04 -17.82 -11.29
CA ILE A 423 10.82 -18.63 -11.22
C ILE A 423 10.94 -19.73 -10.15
N GLN A 424 12.09 -20.42 -10.11
CA GLN A 424 12.35 -21.46 -9.11
C GLN A 424 12.51 -20.85 -7.71
N TRP A 425 13.11 -19.66 -7.61
CA TRP A 425 13.21 -18.93 -6.36
C TRP A 425 11.82 -18.57 -5.79
N CYS A 426 10.88 -18.14 -6.64
CA CYS A 426 9.49 -17.89 -6.23
C CYS A 426 8.83 -19.16 -5.69
N PHE A 427 8.91 -20.29 -6.41
CA PHE A 427 8.38 -21.58 -5.93
C PHE A 427 8.98 -22.02 -4.59
N ASN A 428 10.28 -21.79 -4.38
CA ASN A 428 10.95 -22.10 -3.12
C ASN A 428 10.56 -21.15 -1.97
N LYS A 429 10.17 -19.92 -2.28
CA LYS A 429 9.64 -18.95 -1.30
C LYS A 429 8.25 -19.38 -0.82
N ASP A 430 7.39 -19.76 -1.76
CA ASP A 430 6.02 -20.20 -1.46
C ASP A 430 6.00 -21.56 -0.73
N SER A 431 6.89 -22.48 -1.10
CA SER A 431 7.02 -23.76 -0.38
C SER A 431 7.57 -23.59 1.04
N LYS A 432 8.44 -22.60 1.30
CA LYS A 432 8.86 -22.25 2.67
C LYS A 432 7.72 -21.70 3.52
N LEU A 433 6.82 -20.89 2.93
CA LEU A 433 5.60 -20.42 3.61
C LEU A 433 4.65 -21.57 3.95
N GLN A 434 4.51 -22.56 3.05
CA GLN A 434 3.74 -23.77 3.33
C GLN A 434 4.42 -24.67 4.37
N ASN A 435 5.74 -24.82 4.34
CA ASN A 435 6.50 -25.64 5.31
C ASN A 435 6.40 -25.14 6.76
N VAL A 436 6.21 -23.83 6.99
CA VAL A 436 5.92 -23.30 8.35
C VAL A 436 4.57 -23.79 8.88
N GLN A 437 3.59 -24.04 8.01
CA GLN A 437 2.34 -24.71 8.42
C GLN A 437 2.56 -26.22 8.65
N THR A 438 3.48 -26.85 7.90
CA THR A 438 3.79 -28.29 8.02
C THR A 438 4.70 -28.63 9.20
N GLU A 439 5.53 -27.71 9.69
CA GLU A 439 6.33 -27.91 10.93
C GLU A 439 5.42 -28.18 12.14
N ASN A 440 4.28 -27.50 12.23
CA ASN A 440 3.26 -27.81 13.24
C ASN A 440 2.67 -29.23 13.08
N GLU A 441 2.51 -29.73 11.85
CA GLU A 441 2.02 -31.09 11.58
C GLU A 441 3.07 -32.15 11.91
N ASN A 442 4.35 -31.88 11.67
CA ASN A 442 5.46 -32.76 12.02
C ASN A 442 5.64 -32.89 13.54
N GLU A 443 5.52 -31.79 14.29
CA GLU A 443 5.53 -31.83 15.76
C GLU A 443 4.33 -32.62 16.31
N ILE A 444 3.14 -32.45 15.71
CA ILE A 444 1.95 -33.24 16.05
C ILE A 444 2.18 -34.73 15.74
N THR A 445 2.81 -35.05 14.61
CA THR A 445 3.09 -36.44 14.20
C THR A 445 4.12 -37.09 15.12
N GLU A 446 5.20 -36.38 15.47
CA GLU A 446 6.20 -36.85 16.43
C GLU A 446 5.60 -37.05 17.83
N PHE A 447 4.72 -36.15 18.27
CA PHE A 447 3.98 -36.28 19.52
C PHE A 447 3.03 -37.49 19.50
N GLN A 448 2.30 -37.71 18.40
CA GLN A 448 1.44 -38.88 18.22
C GLN A 448 2.25 -40.20 18.22
N GLU A 449 3.43 -40.24 17.61
CA GLU A 449 4.32 -41.40 17.65
C GLU A 449 4.85 -41.68 19.06
N LYS A 450 5.19 -40.64 19.83
CA LYS A 450 5.57 -40.78 21.25
C LYS A 450 4.39 -41.29 22.08
N ILE A 451 3.16 -40.84 21.85
CA ILE A 451 1.96 -41.30 22.56
C ILE A 451 1.66 -42.78 22.26
N LYS A 452 1.86 -43.26 21.01
CA LYS A 452 1.62 -44.67 20.64
C LYS A 452 2.40 -45.68 21.48
N LYS A 453 3.52 -45.28 22.10
CA LYS A 453 4.33 -46.13 22.98
C LYS A 453 3.67 -46.39 24.34
N TYR A 454 2.68 -45.59 24.72
CA TYR A 454 1.95 -45.73 25.97
C TYR A 454 0.63 -46.47 25.75
N ARG A 455 0.24 -47.33 26.70
CA ARG A 455 -1.07 -47.99 26.66
C ARG A 455 -2.17 -46.94 26.75
N LYS A 456 -3.22 -47.08 25.92
CA LYS A 456 -4.40 -46.18 25.92
C LYS A 456 -5.05 -46.00 27.30
N SER A 457 -4.89 -46.97 28.21
CA SER A 457 -5.36 -46.88 29.60
C SER A 457 -4.61 -45.81 30.40
N ASN A 458 -3.35 -45.52 30.08
CA ASN A 458 -2.49 -44.59 30.80
C ASN A 458 -2.36 -43.22 30.10
N SER A 459 -2.91 -43.07 28.91
CA SER A 459 -2.95 -41.81 28.17
C SER A 459 -4.24 -41.04 28.52
N HIS A 460 -4.09 -39.81 29.00
CA HIS A 460 -5.20 -38.95 29.38
C HIS A 460 -5.17 -37.71 28.49
N ASN A 461 -6.33 -37.34 27.96
CA ASN A 461 -6.52 -36.04 27.31
C ASN A 461 -7.07 -35.05 28.33
N ALA A 462 -6.51 -33.84 28.36
CA ALA A 462 -6.91 -32.78 29.28
C ALA A 462 -7.14 -31.48 28.50
N ASP A 463 -8.40 -31.05 28.42
CA ASP A 463 -8.79 -29.86 27.66
C ASP A 463 -9.33 -28.79 28.61
N GLU A 464 -8.78 -27.57 28.52
CA GLU A 464 -9.30 -26.39 29.23
C GLU A 464 -10.29 -25.65 28.34
N THR A 465 -11.46 -25.33 28.87
CA THR A 465 -12.47 -24.52 28.20
C THR A 465 -12.92 -23.36 29.09
N GLY A 466 -13.02 -22.16 28.51
CA GLY A 466 -13.58 -20.98 29.18
C GLY A 466 -15.09 -20.88 28.96
N LEU A 467 -15.87 -20.87 30.04
CA LEU A 467 -17.32 -20.69 30.03
C LEU A 467 -17.68 -19.25 30.42
N PHE A 468 -18.35 -18.54 29.50
CA PHE A 468 -18.82 -17.17 29.70
C PHE A 468 -20.31 -17.16 30.05
N PHE A 469 -20.63 -17.44 31.31
CA PHE A 469 -22.00 -17.72 31.76
C PHE A 469 -22.93 -16.49 31.81
N LYS A 470 -22.40 -15.27 31.69
CA LYS A 470 -23.20 -14.03 31.59
C LYS A 470 -23.20 -13.42 30.20
N GLN A 471 -22.49 -14.02 29.25
CA GLN A 471 -22.40 -13.48 27.90
C GLN A 471 -23.71 -13.77 27.16
N ILE A 472 -24.30 -12.71 26.61
CA ILE A 472 -25.50 -12.82 25.76
C ILE A 472 -25.03 -13.41 24.41
N PRO A 473 -25.79 -14.34 23.81
CA PRO A 473 -25.47 -14.86 22.48
C PRO A 473 -25.36 -13.74 21.45
N THR A 474 -24.39 -13.86 20.55
CA THR A 474 -24.12 -12.86 19.49
C THR A 474 -25.19 -12.84 18.41
N THR A 475 -26.01 -13.88 18.33
CA THR A 475 -27.13 -14.00 17.40
C THR A 475 -28.39 -14.42 18.15
N SER A 476 -29.50 -13.73 17.89
CA SER A 476 -30.84 -14.10 18.35
C SER A 476 -31.80 -14.07 17.16
N LEU A 477 -32.94 -14.73 17.27
CA LEU A 477 -34.01 -14.72 16.26
C LEU A 477 -34.78 -13.37 16.19
N THR A 478 -34.30 -12.29 16.83
CA THR A 478 -35.05 -11.03 16.92
C THR A 478 -34.77 -10.11 15.74
N THR A 479 -35.83 -9.65 15.06
CA THR A 479 -35.81 -8.77 13.87
C THR A 479 -35.55 -7.29 14.17
N LYS A 480 -35.19 -6.91 15.40
CA LYS A 480 -34.87 -5.53 15.76
C LYS A 480 -33.42 -5.39 16.22
N VAL A 481 -32.67 -4.53 15.55
CA VAL A 481 -31.29 -4.18 15.90
C VAL A 481 -31.27 -3.39 17.21
N ARG A 482 -30.52 -3.87 18.21
CA ARG A 482 -30.22 -3.13 19.45
C ARG A 482 -28.80 -2.58 19.40
N LYS A 483 -28.61 -1.33 19.85
CA LYS A 483 -27.30 -0.68 19.93
C LYS A 483 -26.33 -1.45 20.86
N GLY A 484 -25.05 -1.44 20.49
CA GLY A 484 -23.98 -2.26 21.07
C GLY A 484 -23.82 -2.11 22.59
N LEU A 485 -24.15 -3.17 23.31
CA LEU A 485 -23.84 -3.34 24.73
C LEU A 485 -22.46 -3.99 24.87
N LYS A 486 -21.67 -3.54 25.85
CA LYS A 486 -20.37 -4.16 26.17
C LYS A 486 -20.61 -5.59 26.65
N ASN A 487 -20.05 -6.58 25.96
CA ASN A 487 -20.23 -7.99 26.32
C ASN A 487 -19.73 -8.27 27.75
N PHE A 488 -20.55 -8.95 28.54
CA PHE A 488 -20.15 -9.44 29.87
C PHE A 488 -19.09 -10.53 29.72
N LYS A 489 -17.85 -10.24 30.11
CA LYS A 489 -16.69 -11.15 30.02
C LYS A 489 -16.45 -11.97 31.30
N ASP A 490 -17.49 -12.23 32.09
CA ASP A 490 -17.35 -13.05 33.29
C ASP A 490 -17.14 -14.51 32.91
N ARG A 491 -15.90 -14.97 33.05
CA ARG A 491 -15.42 -16.31 32.70
C ARG A 491 -15.29 -17.20 33.93
N ILE A 492 -15.58 -18.48 33.75
CA ILE A 492 -15.12 -19.59 34.58
C ILE A 492 -14.30 -20.51 33.68
N SER A 493 -13.12 -20.94 34.10
CA SER A 493 -12.35 -21.96 33.37
C SER A 493 -12.70 -23.35 33.91
N VAL A 494 -12.88 -24.32 33.01
CA VAL A 494 -13.11 -25.73 33.34
C VAL A 494 -12.05 -26.56 32.62
N LEU A 495 -11.31 -27.36 33.37
CA LEU A 495 -10.42 -28.38 32.85
C LEU A 495 -11.12 -29.74 32.95
N LEU A 496 -11.27 -30.40 31.81
CA LEU A 496 -11.85 -31.74 31.71
C LEU A 496 -10.76 -32.71 31.32
N THR A 497 -10.59 -33.77 32.11
CA THR A 497 -9.58 -34.80 31.84
C THR A 497 -10.24 -36.17 31.71
N VAL A 498 -10.00 -36.83 30.58
CA VAL A 498 -10.60 -38.13 30.23
C VAL A 498 -9.52 -39.09 29.76
N ILE A 499 -9.62 -40.36 30.16
CA ILE A 499 -8.73 -41.41 29.64
C ILE A 499 -9.06 -41.66 28.16
N MET A 500 -8.06 -41.90 27.32
CA MET A 500 -8.28 -42.21 25.90
C MET A 500 -9.15 -43.47 25.66
N SER A 501 -9.32 -44.35 26.64
CA SER A 501 -10.26 -45.48 26.59
C SER A 501 -11.72 -45.10 26.86
N GLY A 502 -11.99 -43.89 27.37
CA GLY A 502 -13.33 -43.40 27.72
C GLY A 502 -13.93 -44.03 28.99
N THR A 503 -13.22 -44.93 29.65
CA THR A 503 -13.72 -45.75 30.77
C THR A 503 -13.66 -45.07 32.13
N ASP A 504 -12.87 -44.00 32.28
CA ASP A 504 -12.72 -43.25 33.52
C ASP A 504 -12.63 -41.75 33.23
N LYS A 505 -13.26 -40.95 34.09
CA LYS A 505 -13.37 -39.49 33.96
C LYS A 505 -12.91 -38.88 35.28
N LEU A 506 -11.85 -38.09 35.23
CA LEU A 506 -11.41 -37.36 36.41
C LEU A 506 -12.42 -36.26 36.75
N LYS A 507 -12.46 -35.89 38.03
CA LYS A 507 -13.31 -34.80 38.49
C LYS A 507 -12.95 -33.52 37.73
N PRO A 508 -13.94 -32.78 37.21
CA PRO A 508 -13.69 -31.49 36.57
C PRO A 508 -12.99 -30.54 37.54
N LEU A 509 -11.94 -29.87 37.06
CA LEU A 509 -11.30 -28.78 37.78
C LEU A 509 -11.89 -27.46 37.31
N ILE A 510 -12.40 -26.67 38.25
CA ILE A 510 -13.08 -25.40 37.99
C ILE A 510 -12.28 -24.25 38.61
N ILE A 511 -12.05 -23.19 37.84
CA ILE A 511 -11.36 -21.99 38.30
C ILE A 511 -12.31 -20.79 38.24
N GLY A 512 -12.57 -20.18 39.39
CA GLY A 512 -13.42 -19.00 39.50
C GLY A 512 -12.74 -17.83 40.20
N LYS A 513 -13.38 -16.65 40.14
CA LYS A 513 -12.84 -15.40 40.72
C LYS A 513 -12.86 -15.38 42.25
N SER A 514 -13.88 -15.98 42.87
CA SER A 514 -14.10 -15.89 44.32
C SER A 514 -13.46 -17.05 45.07
N LYS A 515 -12.81 -16.76 46.21
CA LYS A 515 -12.26 -17.79 47.10
C LYS A 515 -13.34 -18.68 47.74
N LEU A 516 -14.49 -18.10 48.08
CA LEU A 516 -15.66 -18.79 48.62
C LEU A 516 -16.93 -18.39 47.84
N PRO A 517 -17.23 -19.07 46.71
CA PRO A 517 -18.43 -18.80 45.93
C PRO A 517 -19.70 -19.02 46.75
N ARG A 518 -20.65 -18.08 46.66
CA ARG A 518 -21.92 -18.16 47.42
C ARG A 518 -22.75 -19.40 47.04
N CYS A 519 -22.66 -19.85 45.79
CA CYS A 519 -23.35 -21.04 45.28
C CYS A 519 -22.90 -22.36 45.95
N PHE A 520 -21.75 -22.38 46.62
CA PHE A 520 -21.23 -23.57 47.30
C PHE A 520 -21.57 -23.66 48.79
N ARG A 521 -22.23 -22.64 49.38
CA ARG A 521 -22.49 -22.60 50.84
C ARG A 521 -23.30 -23.78 51.37
N ASN A 522 -24.23 -24.31 50.57
CA ASN A 522 -25.13 -25.41 50.97
C ASN A 522 -24.88 -26.69 50.14
N PHE A 523 -23.75 -26.80 49.44
CA PHE A 523 -23.47 -27.90 48.54
C PHE A 523 -22.07 -28.48 48.81
N GLN A 524 -21.97 -29.79 49.03
CA GLN A 524 -20.69 -30.49 49.22
C GLN A 524 -19.96 -30.68 47.88
N TYR A 525 -19.50 -29.57 47.30
CA TYR A 525 -18.91 -29.54 45.95
C TYR A 525 -17.63 -30.35 45.82
N GLU A 526 -16.84 -30.50 46.88
CA GLU A 526 -15.55 -31.23 46.92
C GLU A 526 -15.68 -32.72 46.53
N LYS A 527 -16.88 -33.29 46.67
CA LYS A 527 -17.16 -34.66 46.22
C LYS A 527 -17.22 -34.78 44.70
N HIS A 528 -17.54 -33.70 43.99
CA HIS A 528 -17.86 -33.72 42.56
C HIS A 528 -16.89 -32.90 41.70
N ILE A 529 -16.31 -31.83 42.24
CA ILE A 529 -15.45 -30.89 41.51
C ILE A 529 -14.26 -30.44 42.35
N ASP A 530 -13.15 -30.17 41.67
CA ASP A 530 -11.98 -29.55 42.27
C ASP A 530 -12.00 -28.04 41.97
N TYR A 531 -12.15 -27.21 42.99
CA TYR A 531 -12.28 -25.76 42.80
C TYR A 531 -10.99 -25.01 43.19
N PHE A 532 -10.52 -24.14 42.30
CA PHE A 532 -9.42 -23.21 42.56
C PHE A 532 -9.89 -21.77 42.38
N PHE A 533 -9.31 -20.86 43.19
CA PHE A 533 -9.58 -19.43 43.05
C PHE A 533 -8.43 -18.76 42.28
N ASN A 534 -8.79 -17.93 41.30
CA ASN A 534 -7.86 -17.02 40.64
C ASN A 534 -8.62 -15.75 40.25
N ALA A 535 -8.09 -14.57 40.60
CA ALA A 535 -8.71 -13.27 40.31
C ALA A 535 -9.06 -13.09 38.83
N LYS A 536 -8.25 -13.65 37.92
CA LYS A 536 -8.52 -13.62 36.47
C LYS A 536 -9.34 -14.81 35.95
N SER A 537 -9.56 -15.86 36.76
CA SER A 537 -10.22 -17.12 36.37
C SER A 537 -9.55 -17.85 35.20
N TRP A 538 -8.23 -17.73 35.10
CA TRP A 538 -7.41 -18.46 34.14
C TRP A 538 -6.67 -19.61 34.83
N MET A 539 -6.35 -20.66 34.06
CA MET A 539 -5.34 -21.63 34.48
C MET A 539 -3.98 -20.94 34.60
N THR A 540 -3.29 -21.18 35.71
CA THR A 540 -1.89 -20.75 35.90
C THR A 540 -1.02 -21.98 36.08
N SER A 541 0.27 -21.86 35.82
CA SER A 541 1.22 -22.97 36.00
C SER A 541 1.22 -23.51 37.43
N GLN A 542 0.97 -22.65 38.42
CA GLN A 542 0.86 -23.05 39.84
C GLN A 542 -0.38 -23.91 40.13
N ILE A 543 -1.54 -23.53 39.55
CA ILE A 543 -2.78 -24.29 39.69
C ILE A 543 -2.65 -25.64 38.97
N PHE A 544 -2.10 -25.62 37.75
CA PHE A 544 -1.89 -26.84 36.97
C PHE A 544 -0.90 -27.80 37.64
N ASN A 545 0.22 -27.31 38.18
CA ASN A 545 1.16 -28.15 38.93
C ASN A 545 0.52 -28.75 40.18
N SER A 546 -0.34 -28.00 40.86
CA SER A 546 -1.07 -28.48 42.04
C SER A 546 -2.07 -29.58 41.66
N PHE A 547 -2.73 -29.46 40.52
CA PHE A 547 -3.58 -30.50 39.93
C PHE A 547 -2.77 -31.75 39.57
N LEU A 548 -1.64 -31.60 38.86
CA LEU A 548 -0.77 -32.71 38.49
C LEU A 548 -0.24 -33.47 39.73
N MET A 549 0.22 -32.76 40.75
CA MET A 549 0.71 -33.38 42.01
C MET A 549 -0.38 -34.16 42.73
N LYS A 550 -1.61 -33.62 42.77
CA LYS A 550 -2.77 -34.30 43.35
C LYS A 550 -3.10 -35.55 42.55
N TRP A 551 -3.12 -35.43 41.23
CA TRP A 551 -3.42 -36.52 40.32
C TRP A 551 -2.37 -37.64 40.39
N GLU A 552 -1.07 -37.29 40.45
CA GLU A 552 0.02 -38.24 40.66
C GLU A 552 -0.14 -39.01 41.98
N LYS A 553 -0.55 -38.31 43.06
CA LYS A 553 -0.82 -38.95 44.36
C LYS A 553 -1.98 -39.94 44.27
N ASP A 554 -3.02 -39.64 43.49
CA ASP A 554 -4.16 -40.52 43.30
C ASP A 554 -3.81 -41.73 42.40
N LEU A 555 -3.00 -41.54 41.35
CA LEU A 555 -2.44 -42.63 40.54
C LEU A 555 -1.57 -43.58 41.38
N LYS A 556 -0.71 -43.05 42.25
CA LYS A 556 0.11 -43.85 43.17
C LYS A 556 -0.74 -44.70 44.12
N LYS A 557 -1.87 -44.19 44.63
CA LYS A 557 -2.81 -44.99 45.44
C LYS A 557 -3.43 -46.14 44.66
N GLN A 558 -3.64 -45.96 43.35
CA GLN A 558 -4.19 -46.98 42.45
C GLN A 558 -3.12 -47.95 41.93
N LYS A 559 -1.85 -47.83 42.36
CA LYS A 559 -0.68 -48.58 41.87
C LYS A 559 -0.49 -48.47 40.34
N ARG A 560 -0.78 -47.29 39.78
CA ARG A 560 -0.68 -47.00 38.34
C ARG A 560 0.47 -46.08 38.01
#